data_AF-W9WQL6-F1
#
_entry.id   AF-W9WQL6-F1
#
_cell.length_a   1.000
_cell.length_b   1.000
_cell.length_c   1.000
_cell.angle_alpha   90.00
_cell.angle_beta   90.00
_cell.angle_gamma   90.00
#
_symmetry.space_group_name_H-M   'P 1'
#
loop_
_entity.id
_entity.type
_entity.pdbx_description
1 polymer ?
#
loop_
_entity_poly.entity_id
_entity_poly.type
_entity_poly.pdbx_seq_one_letter_code
_entity_poly.pdbx_strand_id
1 'polypeptide(L)'
;MLLLNSVDKFKSKLGQSPLGAYFSDYIDGNDVNRAAKYIFWRFNQLNRANLNLSPHLTMTTDETNIRLVFAAFQEIVLQSALRNSEIF
;
A
#
# COMPACT_ATOMS: atom_id res chain seq x y z
N MET A 1 5.43 -6.82 -2.09
CA MET A 1 4.42 -6.32 -1.12
C MET A 1 4.61 -4.84 -0.93
N LEU A 2 3.54 -4.04 -0.97
CA LEU A 2 3.58 -2.62 -0.61
C LEU A 2 2.69 -2.41 0.62
N LEU A 3 3.26 -1.88 1.70
CA LEU A 3 2.52 -1.59 2.92
C LEU A 3 2.23 -0.08 3.02
N LEU A 4 0.94 0.27 3.05
CA LEU A 4 0.46 1.63 3.24
C LEU A 4 -0.09 1.74 4.68
N ASN A 5 0.77 2.16 5.59
CA ASN A 5 0.46 2.21 7.02
C ASN A 5 -0.21 3.54 7.43
N SER A 6 -0.77 3.55 8.64
CA SER A 6 -1.39 4.70 9.31
C SER A 6 -2.56 5.32 8.52
N VAL A 7 -3.43 4.47 7.97
CA VAL A 7 -4.63 4.91 7.22
C VAL A 7 -5.55 5.79 8.06
N ASP A 8 -5.56 5.59 9.38
CA ASP A 8 -6.26 6.43 10.35
C ASP A 8 -5.77 7.89 10.31
N LYS A 9 -4.45 8.09 10.36
CA LYS A 9 -3.83 9.42 10.25
C LYS A 9 -4.03 10.00 8.86
N PHE A 10 -3.95 9.17 7.84
CA PHE A 10 -4.19 9.60 6.46
C PHE A 10 -5.61 10.17 6.30
N LYS A 11 -6.63 9.44 6.78
CA LYS A 11 -8.02 9.90 6.76
C LYS A 11 -8.24 11.20 7.51
N SER A 12 -7.63 11.36 8.69
CA SER A 12 -7.73 12.59 9.49
C SER A 12 -7.07 13.79 8.80
N LYS A 13 -5.90 13.58 8.16
CA LYS A 13 -5.16 14.64 7.48
C LYS A 13 -5.74 15.04 6.14
N LEU A 14 -6.38 14.14 5.40
CA LEU A 14 -6.84 14.41 4.04
C LEU A 14 -7.79 15.62 3.96
N GLY A 15 -8.64 15.82 4.98
CA GLY A 15 -9.53 16.98 5.05
C GLY A 15 -8.83 18.29 5.42
N GLN A 16 -7.73 18.23 6.18
CA GLN A 16 -6.99 19.41 6.64
C GLN A 16 -5.89 19.82 5.66
N SER A 17 -5.30 18.85 4.97
CA SER A 17 -4.25 19.02 3.99
C SER A 17 -4.61 18.19 2.75
N PRO A 18 -5.33 18.80 1.79
CA PRO A 18 -5.83 18.11 0.60
C PRO A 18 -4.69 17.57 -0.24
N LEU A 19 -4.85 16.37 -0.77
CA LEU A 19 -3.82 15.72 -1.58
C LEU A 19 -3.49 16.53 -2.86
N GLY A 20 -4.49 17.24 -3.41
CA GLY A 20 -4.34 18.13 -4.55
C GLY A 20 -3.37 19.30 -4.33
N ALA A 21 -3.11 19.68 -3.06
CA ALA A 21 -2.11 20.71 -2.74
C ALA A 21 -0.67 20.25 -2.99
N TYR A 22 -0.42 18.93 -3.01
CA TYR A 22 0.89 18.33 -3.25
C TYR A 22 1.00 17.69 -4.63
N PHE A 23 -0.14 17.32 -5.20
CA PHE A 23 -0.26 16.62 -6.46
C PHE A 23 -1.28 17.33 -7.34
N SER A 24 -0.81 18.20 -8.22
CA SER A 24 -1.69 19.02 -9.07
C SER A 24 -2.55 18.19 -10.03
N ASP A 25 -2.14 16.97 -10.36
CA ASP A 25 -2.90 16.02 -11.18
C ASP A 25 -3.99 15.26 -10.40
N TYR A 26 -4.07 15.42 -9.08
CA TYR A 26 -5.10 14.79 -8.26
C TYR A 26 -6.33 15.68 -8.09
N ILE A 27 -7.47 15.20 -8.60
CA ILE A 27 -8.74 15.96 -8.67
C ILE A 27 -9.89 15.35 -7.85
N ASP A 28 -9.66 14.22 -7.18
CA ASP A 28 -10.70 13.43 -6.51
C ASP A 28 -11.09 13.93 -5.11
N GLY A 29 -10.58 15.09 -4.69
CA GLY A 29 -10.97 15.75 -3.44
C GLY A 29 -10.56 14.96 -2.19
N ASN A 30 -11.41 14.96 -1.16
CA ASN A 30 -11.07 14.37 0.14
C ASN A 30 -11.59 12.92 0.31
N ASP A 31 -11.84 12.20 -0.79
CA ASP A 31 -12.25 10.80 -0.75
C ASP A 31 -11.03 9.91 -0.44
N VAL A 32 -11.05 9.26 0.72
CA VAL A 32 -9.94 8.43 1.22
C VAL A 32 -9.64 7.25 0.29
N ASN A 33 -10.67 6.61 -0.28
CA ASN A 33 -10.48 5.45 -1.15
C ASN A 33 -9.84 5.85 -2.47
N ARG A 34 -10.28 6.98 -3.05
CA ARG A 34 -9.69 7.52 -4.27
C ARG A 34 -8.27 8.03 -4.03
N ALA A 35 -8.05 8.72 -2.91
CA ALA A 35 -6.73 9.18 -2.50
C ALA A 35 -5.74 8.02 -2.30
N ALA A 36 -6.16 6.93 -1.65
CA ALA A 36 -5.36 5.73 -1.48
C ALA A 36 -5.05 5.03 -2.81
N LYS A 37 -6.04 4.90 -3.71
CA LYS A 37 -5.85 4.36 -5.07
C LYS A 37 -4.88 5.21 -5.88
N TYR A 38 -4.97 6.53 -5.78
CA TYR A 38 -4.07 7.46 -6.45
C TYR A 38 -2.63 7.29 -5.95
N ILE A 39 -2.40 7.22 -4.64
CA ILE A 39 -1.08 6.97 -4.07
C ILE A 39 -0.52 5.63 -4.58
N PHE A 40 -1.34 4.58 -4.59
CA PHE A 40 -0.94 3.27 -5.13
C PHE A 40 -0.55 3.35 -6.62
N TRP A 41 -1.34 4.07 -7.43
CA TRP A 41 -1.02 4.30 -8.83
C TRP A 41 0.33 5.02 -9.00
N ARG A 42 0.62 6.05 -8.20
CA ARG A 42 1.93 6.74 -8.22
C ARG A 42 3.08 5.79 -7.90
N PHE A 43 2.91 4.86 -6.95
CA PHE A 43 3.92 3.82 -6.68
C PHE A 43 4.15 2.89 -7.87
N ASN A 44 3.07 2.46 -8.54
CA ASN A 44 3.20 1.64 -9.75
C ASN A 44 3.94 2.36 -10.88
N GLN A 45 3.74 3.66 -11.05
CA GLN A 45 4.46 4.43 -12.07
C GLN A 45 5.98 4.48 -11.84
N LEU A 46 6.42 4.34 -10.58
CA LEU A 46 7.84 4.30 -10.22
C LEU A 46 8.43 2.88 -10.25
N ASN A 47 7.60 1.85 -10.42
CA ASN A 47 7.99 0.45 -10.39
C ASN A 47 8.64 0.01 -11.72
N ARG A 48 9.89 0.41 -11.94
CA ARG A 48 10.66 0.05 -13.15
C ARG A 48 10.96 -1.44 -13.30
N ALA A 49 10.90 -2.18 -12.19
CA ALA A 49 11.16 -3.62 -12.16
C ALA A 49 9.92 -4.46 -12.46
N ASN A 50 8.76 -3.84 -12.77
CA ASN A 50 7.50 -4.51 -13.04
C ASN A 50 7.12 -5.56 -11.97
N LEU A 51 7.48 -5.30 -10.71
CA LEU A 51 7.13 -6.18 -9.60
C LEU A 51 5.61 -6.20 -9.40
N ASN A 52 5.05 -7.35 -9.04
CA ASN A 52 3.64 -7.41 -8.68
C ASN A 52 3.41 -6.75 -7.30
N LEU A 53 3.04 -5.46 -7.30
CA LEU A 53 2.79 -4.72 -6.07
C LEU A 53 1.36 -4.98 -5.58
N SER A 54 1.23 -5.73 -4.49
CA SER A 54 -0.03 -5.84 -3.73
C SER A 54 -0.05 -4.78 -2.62
N PRO A 55 -0.99 -3.82 -2.63
CA PRO A 55 -1.13 -2.83 -1.57
C PRO A 55 -1.87 -3.41 -0.37
N HIS A 56 -1.29 -3.29 0.82
CA HIS A 56 -1.94 -3.63 2.08
C HIS A 56 -2.07 -2.36 2.93
N LEU A 57 -3.31 -2.00 3.26
CA LEU A 57 -3.64 -0.86 4.10
C LEU A 57 -3.64 -1.30 5.57
N THR A 58 -2.87 -0.64 6.42
CA THR A 58 -2.84 -0.95 7.86
C THR A 58 -3.13 0.26 8.74
N MET A 59 -3.81 -0.01 9.85
CA MET A 59 -3.95 0.95 10.94
C MET A 59 -2.95 0.63 12.05
N THR A 60 -2.25 1.66 12.51
CA THR A 60 -1.14 1.53 13.48
C THR A 60 -1.60 1.04 14.85
N THR A 61 -2.89 1.21 15.17
CA THR A 61 -3.50 0.89 16.46
C THR A 61 -4.11 -0.51 16.53
N ASP A 62 -4.15 -1.24 15.43
CA ASP A 62 -4.78 -2.56 15.36
C ASP A 62 -3.69 -3.64 15.32
N GLU A 63 -3.31 -4.19 16.49
CA GLU A 63 -2.33 -5.28 16.59
C GLU A 63 -2.70 -6.51 15.74
N THR A 64 -3.97 -6.65 15.39
CA THR A 64 -4.50 -7.68 14.48
C THR A 64 -3.98 -7.51 13.05
N ASN A 65 -3.74 -6.28 12.59
CA ASN A 65 -3.20 -6.00 11.25
C ASN A 65 -1.73 -6.42 11.11
N ILE A 66 -0.92 -6.29 12.17
CA ILE A 66 0.49 -6.70 12.12
C ILE A 66 0.60 -8.21 11.91
N ARG A 67 -0.27 -9.01 12.56
CA ARG A 67 -0.30 -10.47 12.36
C ARG A 67 -0.66 -10.86 10.92
N LEU A 68 -1.62 -10.16 10.31
CA LEU A 68 -2.02 -10.40 8.92
C LEU A 68 -0.91 -10.01 7.94
N VAL A 69 -0.24 -8.87 8.16
CA VAL A 69 0.93 -8.47 7.35
C VAL A 69 2.07 -9.47 7.50
N PHE A 70 2.29 -9.97 8.71
CA PHE A 70 3.34 -10.96 8.97
C PHE A 70 3.04 -12.29 8.27
N ALA A 71 1.80 -12.76 8.31
CA ALA A 71 1.38 -13.95 7.57
C ALA A 71 1.56 -13.79 6.06
N ALA A 72 1.13 -12.66 5.49
CA ALA A 72 1.32 -12.35 4.07
C ALA A 72 2.81 -12.26 3.69
N PHE A 73 3.65 -11.71 4.58
CA PHE A 73 5.09 -11.68 4.39
C PHE A 73 5.71 -13.09 4.40
N GLN A 74 5.32 -13.93 5.35
CA GLN A 74 5.77 -15.33 5.42
C GLN A 74 5.40 -16.10 4.15
N GLU A 75 4.20 -15.90 3.61
CA GLU A 75 3.76 -16.53 2.36
C GLU A 75 4.62 -16.08 1.17
N ILE A 76 4.92 -14.79 1.06
CA ILE A 76 5.77 -14.27 -0.02
C ILE A 76 7.19 -14.85 0.07
N VAL A 77 7.77 -14.90 1.27
CA VAL A 77 9.08 -15.52 1.49
C VAL A 77 9.04 -17.00 1.09
N LEU A 78 8.02 -17.73 1.52
CA LEU A 78 7.85 -19.14 1.17
C LEU A 78 7.71 -19.34 -0.35
N GLN A 79 6.84 -18.57 -1.01
CA GLN A 79 6.66 -18.63 -2.47
C GLN A 79 7.95 -18.30 -3.22
N SER A 80 8.72 -17.31 -2.75
CA SER A 80 10.02 -16.98 -3.35
C SER A 80 11.05 -18.09 -3.17
N ALA A 81 11.08 -18.74 -1.99
CA ALA A 81 11.96 -19.87 -1.73
C ALA A 81 11.60 -21.08 -2.62
N LEU A 82 10.31 -21.39 -2.76
CA LEU A 82 9.79 -22.46 -3.63
C LEU A 82 10.10 -22.20 -5.11
N ARG A 83 9.95 -20.95 -5.56
CA ARG A 83 10.26 -20.56 -6.94
C ARG A 83 11.76 -20.65 -7.25
N ASN A 84 12.61 -20.39 -6.26
CA ASN A 84 14.06 -20.48 -6.39
C ASN A 84 14.60 -21.92 -6.27
N SER A 85 13.82 -22.85 -5.73
CA SER A 85 14.24 -24.24 -5.53
C SER A 85 13.99 -25.16 -6.73
N GLU A 86 13.65 -24.63 -7.91
CA GLU A 86 13.40 -25.40 -9.16
C GLU A 86 12.47 -26.62 -8.99
N ILE A 87 11.46 -26.54 -8.11
CA ILE A 87 10.44 -27.61 -7.99
C ILE A 87 9.35 -27.47 -9.09
N PHE A 88 9.47 -26.50 -10.01
CA PHE A 88 8.85 -26.47 -11.33
C PHE A 88 9.73 -25.70 -12.32
#